data_AF-A0A7W0QE87-F1
#
_entry.id   AF-A0A7W0QE87-F1
#
_cell.length_a   1.000
_cell.length_b   1.000
_cell.length_c   1.000
_cell.angle_alpha   90.00
_cell.angle_beta   90.00
_cell.angle_gamma   90.00
#
_symmetry.space_group_name_H-M   'P 1'
#
loop_
_entity.id
_entity.type
_entity.pdbx_description
1 polymer ?
#
loop_
_entity_poly.entity_id
_entity_poly.type
_entity_poly.pdbx_seq_one_letter_code
_entity_poly.pdbx_strand_id
1 'polypeptide(L)'
;MNVDITEAVAVLRDEVLDTVEHGDRDPPGSEVFDGVLRALSVGGESVPGLDLALHDAVSRRLAWGDSEEAVLADAERVFDRLCVAVERAFRDPTDQMVVIEATTQVAVTVSRVVSLAAVARASRDRAARLREEMAQRQLKEVLEKQKATIDRLEKDLASELR
;
A
#
# COMPACT_ATOMS: atom_id res chain seq x y z
N MET A 1 -33.48 11.52 -20.21
CA MET A 1 -32.44 10.56 -20.64
C MET A 1 -31.53 10.44 -19.44
N ASN A 2 -31.63 9.36 -18.67
CA ASN A 2 -30.76 9.14 -17.51
C ASN A 2 -29.39 8.81 -18.07
N VAL A 3 -28.43 9.73 -17.93
CA VAL A 3 -27.04 9.43 -18.25
C VAL A 3 -26.59 8.36 -17.27
N ASP A 4 -25.88 7.34 -17.75
CA ASP A 4 -25.26 6.37 -16.86
C ASP A 4 -24.27 7.13 -15.97
N ILE A 5 -24.49 7.13 -14.66
CA ILE A 5 -23.65 7.84 -13.68
C ILE A 5 -22.19 7.42 -13.86
N THR A 6 -21.93 6.16 -14.23
CA THR A 6 -20.59 5.66 -14.52
C THR A 6 -19.94 6.37 -15.69
N GLU A 7 -20.68 6.57 -16.79
CA GLU A 7 -20.19 7.28 -17.98
C GLU A 7 -19.97 8.76 -17.68
N ALA A 8 -20.88 9.38 -16.91
CA ALA A 8 -20.74 10.77 -16.47
C ALA A 8 -19.49 10.98 -15.61
N VAL A 9 -19.20 10.07 -14.68
CA VAL A 9 -17.98 10.13 -13.85
C VAL A 9 -16.74 9.87 -14.70
N ALA A 10 -16.78 8.93 -15.66
CA ALA A 10 -15.63 8.62 -16.51
C ALA A 10 -15.10 9.83 -17.29
N VAL A 11 -15.98 10.76 -17.70
CA VAL A 11 -15.59 12.00 -18.38
C VAL A 11 -14.80 12.95 -17.46
N LEU A 12 -14.94 12.84 -16.14
CA LEU A 12 -14.22 13.66 -15.16
C LEU A 12 -12.78 13.17 -14.91
N ARG A 13 -12.34 12.07 -15.53
CA ARG A 13 -11.03 11.45 -15.30
C ARG A 13 -9.88 12.43 -15.42
N ASP A 14 -9.85 13.22 -16.49
CA ASP A 14 -8.72 14.12 -16.76
C ASP A 14 -8.66 15.30 -15.79
N GLU A 15 -9.83 15.80 -15.33
CA GLU A 15 -9.91 16.82 -14.29
C GLU A 15 -9.46 16.28 -12.93
N VAL A 16 -9.88 15.07 -12.58
CA VAL A 16 -9.58 14.46 -11.28
C VAL A 16 -8.13 13.99 -11.18
N LEU A 17 -7.62 13.35 -12.23
CA LEU A 17 -6.26 12.82 -12.27
C LEU A 17 -5.23 13.86 -12.73
N ASP A 18 -5.66 15.02 -13.20
CA ASP A 18 -4.78 16.12 -13.64
C ASP A 18 -3.75 15.63 -14.68
N THR A 19 -4.26 14.83 -15.62
CA THR A 19 -3.49 14.19 -16.70
C THR A 19 -2.91 15.21 -17.68
N VAL A 20 -3.47 16.43 -17.69
CA VAL A 20 -3.04 17.55 -18.55
C VAL A 20 -1.64 18.06 -18.15
N GLU A 21 -1.29 18.06 -16.87
CA GLU A 21 0.06 18.46 -16.42
C GLU A 21 1.10 17.34 -16.58
N HIS A 22 0.69 16.08 -16.51
CA HIS A 22 1.63 14.95 -16.40
C HIS A 22 1.96 14.29 -17.75
N GLY A 23 1.08 14.35 -18.75
CA GLY A 23 1.27 13.66 -20.04
C GLY A 23 1.36 12.12 -19.92
N ASP A 24 1.13 11.58 -18.74
CA ASP A 24 1.29 10.17 -18.39
C ASP A 24 0.02 9.37 -18.64
N ARG A 25 0.21 8.14 -19.12
CA ARG A 25 -0.89 7.21 -19.40
C ARG A 25 -1.54 6.66 -18.13
N ASP A 26 -0.75 6.54 -17.06
CA ASP A 26 -1.13 6.12 -15.71
C ASP A 26 -0.67 7.17 -14.68
N PRO A 27 -1.44 8.25 -14.50
CA PRO A 27 -1.14 9.24 -13.47
C PRO A 27 -1.33 8.64 -12.06
N PRO A 28 -0.70 9.23 -11.02
CA PRO A 28 -0.91 8.83 -9.63
C PRO A 28 -2.40 8.83 -9.26
N GLY A 29 -2.87 7.75 -8.64
CA GLY A 29 -4.28 7.60 -8.24
C GLY A 29 -5.22 7.10 -9.35
N SER A 30 -4.71 6.81 -10.55
CA SER A 30 -5.50 6.19 -11.63
C SER A 30 -6.20 4.90 -11.21
N GLU A 31 -5.54 4.06 -10.42
CA GLU A 31 -6.11 2.82 -9.89
C GLU A 31 -7.29 3.05 -8.93
N VAL A 32 -7.26 4.18 -8.21
CA VAL A 32 -8.32 4.61 -7.30
C VAL A 32 -9.51 5.07 -8.12
N PHE A 33 -9.29 5.92 -9.12
CA PHE A 33 -10.35 6.40 -10.02
C PHE A 33 -11.02 5.24 -10.78
N ASP A 34 -10.23 4.31 -11.30
CA ASP A 34 -10.75 3.10 -11.94
C ASP A 34 -11.52 2.21 -10.94
N GLY A 35 -11.09 2.19 -9.68
CA GLY A 35 -11.83 1.57 -8.58
C GLY A 35 -13.22 2.17 -8.40
N VAL A 36 -13.35 3.50 -8.49
CA VAL A 36 -14.64 4.21 -8.40
C VAL A 36 -15.53 3.86 -9.58
N LEU A 37 -15.03 3.88 -10.81
CA LEU A 37 -15.81 3.48 -11.98
C LEU A 37 -16.34 2.06 -11.88
N ARG A 38 -15.51 1.14 -11.36
CA ARG A 38 -15.95 -0.24 -11.09
C ARG A 38 -17.02 -0.27 -10.00
N ALA A 39 -16.88 0.47 -8.91
CA ALA A 39 -17.86 0.51 -7.83
C ALA A 39 -19.23 1.01 -8.33
N LEU A 40 -19.22 2.05 -9.16
CA LEU A 40 -20.41 2.62 -9.80
C LEU A 40 -21.06 1.62 -10.77
N SER A 41 -20.28 0.90 -11.56
CA SER A 41 -20.79 -0.07 -12.53
C SER A 41 -21.54 -1.25 -11.90
N VAL A 42 -21.30 -1.52 -10.61
CA VAL A 42 -21.97 -2.59 -9.85
C VAL A 42 -23.06 -2.02 -8.91
N GLY A 43 -23.36 -0.73 -9.01
CA GLY A 43 -24.45 -0.09 -8.27
C GLY A 43 -24.15 0.20 -6.80
N GLY A 44 -22.88 0.36 -6.43
CA GLY A 44 -22.49 0.71 -5.05
C GLY A 44 -22.68 -0.40 -4.02
N GLU A 45 -23.13 -1.60 -4.43
CA GLU A 45 -23.11 -2.77 -3.56
C GLU A 45 -21.66 -3.18 -3.29
N SER A 46 -21.36 -3.45 -2.01
CA SER A 46 -20.05 -3.89 -1.55
C SER A 46 -19.73 -5.29 -2.09
N VAL A 47 -19.20 -5.35 -3.31
CA VAL A 47 -18.89 -6.61 -3.96
C VAL A 47 -17.48 -7.06 -3.56
N PRO A 48 -17.30 -8.30 -3.07
CA PRO A 48 -15.97 -8.87 -2.74
C PRO A 48 -14.94 -8.80 -3.89
N GLY A 49 -15.39 -8.62 -5.14
CA GLY A 49 -14.56 -8.54 -6.34
C GLY A 49 -13.97 -7.15 -6.65
N LEU A 50 -14.56 -6.06 -6.15
CA LEU A 50 -13.97 -4.71 -6.27
C LEU A 50 -12.60 -4.64 -5.58
N ASP A 51 -12.49 -5.39 -4.50
CA ASP A 51 -11.34 -5.47 -3.61
C ASP A 51 -10.09 -6.02 -4.31
N LEU A 52 -10.22 -7.05 -5.15
CA LEU A 52 -9.06 -7.77 -5.72
C LEU A 52 -8.23 -6.92 -6.70
N ALA A 53 -8.88 -6.25 -7.65
CA ALA A 53 -8.16 -5.45 -8.64
C ALA A 53 -7.46 -4.23 -8.00
N LEU A 54 -8.15 -3.57 -7.07
CA LEU A 54 -7.60 -2.43 -6.33
C LEU A 54 -6.49 -2.89 -5.37
N HIS A 55 -6.68 -4.01 -4.68
CA HIS A 55 -5.67 -4.64 -3.83
C HIS A 55 -4.41 -4.97 -4.63
N ASP A 56 -4.53 -5.59 -5.79
CA ASP A 56 -3.39 -5.95 -6.63
C ASP A 56 -2.64 -4.71 -7.14
N ALA A 57 -3.36 -3.67 -7.58
CA ALA A 57 -2.75 -2.42 -8.02
C ALA A 57 -1.97 -1.75 -6.89
N VAL A 58 -2.60 -1.56 -5.73
CA VAL A 58 -1.97 -0.96 -4.54
C VAL A 58 -0.79 -1.82 -4.04
N SER A 59 -0.95 -3.14 -4.01
CA SER A 59 0.11 -4.06 -3.59
C SER A 59 1.33 -3.99 -4.52
N ARG A 60 1.13 -3.83 -5.84
CA ARG A 60 2.23 -3.64 -6.79
C ARG A 60 2.98 -2.35 -6.53
N ARG A 61 2.28 -1.24 -6.28
CA ARG A 61 2.90 0.05 -5.94
C ARG A 61 3.80 -0.07 -4.70
N LEU A 62 3.26 -0.64 -3.63
CA LEU A 62 4.01 -0.87 -2.39
C LEU A 62 5.21 -1.82 -2.61
N ALA A 63 5.08 -2.81 -3.50
CA ALA A 63 6.17 -3.72 -3.84
C ALA A 63 7.27 -3.06 -4.69
N TRP A 64 6.92 -2.04 -5.48
CA TRP A 64 7.87 -1.28 -6.32
C TRP A 64 8.49 -0.06 -5.63
N GLY A 65 8.15 0.17 -4.37
CA GLY A 65 8.86 1.11 -3.50
C GLY A 65 8.07 2.36 -3.11
N ASP A 66 6.81 2.48 -3.54
CA ASP A 66 5.95 3.54 -3.03
C ASP A 66 5.73 3.38 -1.53
N SER A 67 5.73 4.49 -0.80
CA SER A 67 5.41 4.49 0.62
C SER A 67 3.89 4.37 0.82
N GLU A 68 3.49 3.84 1.99
CA GLU A 68 2.09 3.83 2.39
C GLU A 68 1.47 5.24 2.39
N GLU A 69 2.23 6.24 2.83
CA GLU A 69 1.82 7.64 2.84
C GLU A 69 1.57 8.18 1.43
N ALA A 70 2.43 7.84 0.46
CA ALA A 70 2.26 8.27 -0.93
C ALA A 70 0.97 7.70 -1.54
N VAL A 71 0.70 6.41 -1.33
CA VAL A 71 -0.52 5.76 -1.82
C VAL A 71 -1.77 6.36 -1.18
N LEU A 72 -1.75 6.61 0.13
CA LEU A 72 -2.87 7.25 0.84
C LEU A 72 -3.09 8.68 0.35
N ALA A 73 -2.03 9.46 0.16
CA ALA A 73 -2.10 10.82 -0.34
C ALA A 73 -2.64 10.91 -1.77
N ASP A 74 -2.35 9.91 -2.62
CA ASP A 74 -2.96 9.84 -3.96
C ASP A 74 -4.46 9.52 -3.87
N ALA A 75 -4.86 8.58 -3.00
CA ALA A 75 -6.26 8.24 -2.81
C ALA A 75 -7.07 9.43 -2.25
N GLU A 76 -6.51 10.16 -1.30
CA GLU A 76 -7.09 11.40 -0.76
C GLU A 76 -7.23 12.46 -1.86
N ARG A 77 -6.19 12.68 -2.67
CA ARG A 77 -6.24 13.63 -3.80
C ARG A 77 -7.34 13.27 -4.80
N VAL A 78 -7.50 12.00 -5.16
CA VAL A 78 -8.58 11.55 -6.05
C VAL A 78 -9.94 11.79 -5.40
N PHE A 79 -10.09 11.47 -4.12
CA PHE A 79 -11.32 11.69 -3.37
C PHE A 79 -11.74 13.17 -3.39
N ASP A 80 -10.84 14.06 -2.97
CA ASP A 80 -11.13 15.50 -2.87
C ASP A 80 -11.50 16.10 -4.22
N ARG A 81 -10.70 15.79 -5.25
CA ARG A 81 -10.93 16.31 -6.60
C ARG A 81 -12.21 15.77 -7.21
N LEU A 82 -12.51 14.48 -6.99
CA LEU A 82 -13.74 13.89 -7.50
C LEU A 82 -14.97 14.48 -6.81
N CYS A 83 -14.94 14.71 -5.49
CA CYS A 83 -16.02 15.38 -4.79
C CYS A 83 -16.32 16.76 -5.39
N VAL A 84 -15.28 17.58 -5.61
CA VAL A 84 -15.44 18.92 -6.22
C VAL A 84 -15.95 18.82 -7.67
N ALA A 85 -15.44 17.89 -8.46
CA ALA A 85 -15.86 17.69 -9.84
C ALA A 85 -17.33 17.23 -9.92
N VAL A 86 -17.75 16.34 -9.03
CA VAL A 86 -19.12 15.82 -8.95
C VAL A 86 -20.11 16.90 -8.52
N GLU A 87 -19.78 17.70 -7.50
CA GLU A 87 -20.61 18.83 -7.06
C GLU A 87 -20.87 19.83 -8.20
N ARG A 88 -19.89 19.99 -9.10
CA ARG A 88 -20.00 20.87 -10.27
C ARG A 88 -20.77 20.23 -11.44
N ALA A 89 -20.53 18.93 -11.69
CA ALA A 89 -21.03 18.24 -12.87
C ALA A 89 -22.48 17.76 -12.72
N PHE A 90 -22.88 17.33 -11.52
CA PHE A 90 -24.19 16.73 -11.27
C PHE A 90 -25.17 17.76 -10.70
N ARG A 91 -26.41 17.75 -11.20
CA ARG A 91 -27.49 18.62 -10.72
C ARG A 91 -28.39 17.95 -9.68
N ASP A 92 -28.49 16.62 -9.72
CA ASP A 92 -29.27 15.84 -8.76
C ASP A 92 -28.40 15.50 -7.55
N PRO A 93 -28.78 15.94 -6.33
CA PRO A 93 -28.08 15.55 -5.11
C PRO A 93 -28.02 14.04 -4.88
N THR A 94 -28.99 13.28 -5.41
CA THR A 94 -29.02 11.82 -5.32
C THR A 94 -27.84 11.21 -6.06
N ASP A 95 -27.61 11.66 -7.30
CA ASP A 95 -26.50 11.17 -8.13
C ASP A 95 -25.15 11.56 -7.53
N GLN A 96 -25.04 12.79 -7.00
CA GLN A 96 -23.84 13.23 -6.27
C GLN A 96 -23.53 12.28 -5.11
N MET A 97 -24.55 11.94 -4.32
CA MET A 97 -24.39 11.08 -3.15
C MET A 97 -23.96 9.66 -3.52
N VAL A 98 -24.49 9.10 -4.60
CA VAL A 98 -24.06 7.77 -5.12
C VAL A 98 -22.57 7.77 -5.47
N VAL A 99 -22.07 8.82 -6.13
CA VAL A 99 -20.64 8.91 -6.48
C VAL A 99 -19.77 9.10 -5.24
N ILE A 100 -20.18 9.95 -4.31
CA ILE A 100 -19.45 10.18 -3.06
C ILE A 100 -19.39 8.90 -2.22
N GLU A 101 -20.48 8.13 -2.15
CA GLU A 101 -20.51 6.85 -1.45
C GLU A 101 -19.54 5.85 -2.08
N ALA A 102 -19.61 5.66 -3.41
CA ALA A 102 -18.70 4.78 -4.13
C ALA A 102 -17.22 5.18 -3.94
N THR A 103 -16.93 6.47 -3.99
CA THR A 103 -15.58 7.01 -3.79
C THR A 103 -15.08 6.77 -2.37
N THR A 104 -15.95 6.95 -1.37
CA THR A 104 -15.65 6.67 0.04
C THR A 104 -15.34 5.19 0.24
N GLN A 105 -16.14 4.29 -0.33
CA GLN A 105 -15.91 2.85 -0.24
C GLN A 105 -14.53 2.46 -0.84
N VAL A 106 -14.15 3.06 -1.96
CA VAL A 106 -12.85 2.84 -2.60
C VAL A 106 -11.71 3.38 -1.73
N ALA A 107 -11.81 4.60 -1.20
CA ALA A 107 -10.79 5.19 -0.32
C ALA A 107 -10.57 4.37 0.96
N VAL A 108 -11.65 3.88 1.57
CA VAL A 108 -11.58 2.96 2.72
C VAL A 108 -10.92 1.64 2.34
N THR A 109 -11.20 1.13 1.14
CA THR A 109 -10.57 -0.09 0.63
C THR A 109 -9.07 0.08 0.46
N VAL A 110 -8.61 1.19 -0.16
CA VAL A 110 -7.18 1.52 -0.26
C VAL A 110 -6.55 1.57 1.12
N SER A 111 -7.19 2.27 2.07
CA SER A 111 -6.70 2.39 3.45
C SER A 111 -6.53 1.03 4.13
N ARG A 112 -7.46 0.10 3.90
CA ARG A 112 -7.39 -1.26 4.41
C ARG A 112 -6.23 -2.04 3.79
N VAL A 113 -6.05 -1.99 2.47
CA VAL A 113 -4.95 -2.67 1.78
C VAL A 113 -3.60 -2.16 2.29
N VAL A 114 -3.44 -0.84 2.37
CA VAL A 114 -2.24 -0.18 2.91
C VAL A 114 -1.98 -0.61 4.35
N SER A 115 -3.01 -0.65 5.19
CA SER A 115 -2.89 -1.08 6.59
C SER A 115 -2.44 -2.54 6.71
N LEU A 116 -3.01 -3.45 5.91
CA LEU A 116 -2.61 -4.86 5.88
C LEU A 116 -1.16 -5.02 5.41
N ALA A 117 -0.76 -4.28 4.39
CA ALA A 117 0.62 -4.28 3.89
C ALA A 117 1.61 -3.76 4.95
N ALA A 118 1.26 -2.69 5.66
CA ALA A 118 2.07 -2.13 6.74
C ALA A 118 2.25 -3.14 7.90
N VAL A 119 1.18 -3.81 8.30
CA VAL A 119 1.22 -4.87 9.34
C VAL A 119 2.08 -6.04 8.87
N ALA A 120 1.93 -6.47 7.61
CA ALA A 120 2.75 -7.54 7.04
C ALA A 120 4.24 -7.16 7.02
N ARG A 121 4.58 -5.94 6.63
CA ARG A 121 5.96 -5.42 6.66
C ARG A 121 6.52 -5.39 8.08
N ALA A 122 5.80 -4.81 9.03
CA ALA A 122 6.22 -4.74 10.43
C ALA A 122 6.49 -6.14 11.03
N SER A 123 5.67 -7.13 10.67
CA SER A 123 5.88 -8.52 11.11
C SER A 123 7.15 -9.14 10.51
N ARG A 124 7.43 -8.87 9.22
CA ARG A 124 8.66 -9.33 8.54
C ARG A 124 9.90 -8.67 9.12
N ASP A 125 9.86 -7.37 9.37
CA ASP A 125 10.97 -6.62 9.98
C ASP A 125 11.28 -7.15 11.38
N ARG A 126 10.24 -7.40 12.18
CA ARG A 126 10.40 -8.03 13.50
C ARG A 126 11.02 -9.41 13.40
N ALA A 127 10.57 -10.24 12.44
CA ALA A 127 11.14 -11.56 12.22
C ALA A 127 12.60 -11.50 11.76
N ALA A 128 12.97 -10.53 10.91
CA ALA A 128 14.35 -10.31 10.48
C ALA A 128 15.25 -9.93 11.66
N ARG A 129 14.83 -8.98 12.51
CA ARG A 129 15.55 -8.59 13.73
C ARG A 129 15.77 -9.77 14.68
N LEU A 130 14.75 -10.59 14.91
CA LEU A 130 14.87 -11.78 15.77
C LEU A 130 15.87 -12.80 15.20
N ARG A 131 15.91 -13.01 13.87
CA ARG A 131 16.91 -13.88 13.24
C ARG A 131 18.32 -13.33 13.40
N GLU A 132 18.48 -12.02 13.23
CA GLU A 132 19.76 -11.34 13.43
C GLU A 132 20.24 -11.46 14.88
N GLU A 133 19.37 -11.21 15.86
CA GLU A 133 19.70 -11.37 17.29
C GLU A 133 20.12 -12.80 17.62
N MET A 134 19.44 -13.82 17.08
CA MET A 134 19.82 -15.22 17.28
C MET A 134 21.18 -15.53 16.66
N ALA A 135 21.45 -15.04 15.44
CA ALA A 135 22.74 -15.22 14.79
C ALA A 135 23.88 -14.56 15.59
N GLN A 136 23.65 -13.35 16.11
CA GLN A 136 24.61 -12.65 16.97
C GLN A 136 24.90 -13.43 18.27
N ARG A 137 23.87 -14.02 18.91
CA ARG A 137 24.06 -14.85 20.10
C ARG A 137 24.88 -16.11 19.80
N GLN A 138 24.55 -16.82 18.72
CA GLN A 138 25.30 -18.00 18.29
C GLN A 138 26.77 -17.67 17.98
N LEU A 139 27.01 -16.56 17.28
CA LEU A 139 28.36 -16.10 17.00
C LEU A 139 29.14 -15.81 18.29
N LYS A 140 28.51 -15.13 19.25
CA LYS A 140 29.11 -14.86 20.56
C LYS A 140 29.50 -16.14 21.29
N GLU A 141 28.62 -17.14 21.33
CA GLU A 141 28.92 -18.44 21.96
C GLU A 141 30.09 -19.16 21.29
N VAL A 142 30.16 -19.12 19.94
CA VAL A 142 31.29 -19.71 19.20
C VAL A 142 32.59 -18.99 19.51
N LEU A 143 32.58 -17.66 19.55
CA LEU A 143 33.76 -16.86 19.89
C LEU A 143 34.24 -17.13 21.33
N GLU A 144 33.32 -17.24 22.29
CA GLU A 144 33.67 -17.59 23.68
C GLU A 144 34.29 -18.99 23.78
N LYS A 145 33.76 -19.99 23.04
CA LYS A 145 34.34 -21.34 22.96
C LYS A 145 35.73 -21.34 22.31
N GLN A 146 35.90 -20.60 21.22
CA GLN A 146 37.19 -20.46 20.54
C GLN A 146 38.22 -19.81 21.47
N LYS A 147 37.86 -18.73 22.16
CA LYS A 147 38.72 -18.08 23.15
C LYS A 147 39.15 -19.05 24.25
N ALA A 148 38.21 -19.78 24.86
CA ALA A 148 38.52 -20.75 25.90
C ALA A 148 39.44 -21.90 25.40
N THR A 149 39.32 -22.26 24.12
CA THR A 149 40.18 -23.26 23.49
C THR A 149 41.59 -22.73 23.28
N ILE A 150 41.73 -21.50 22.79
CA ILE A 150 43.03 -20.82 22.64
C ILE A 150 43.72 -20.70 24.01
N ASP A 151 43.02 -20.19 25.03
CA ASP A 151 43.56 -20.04 26.38
C ASP A 151 44.05 -21.38 26.97
N ARG A 152 43.40 -22.50 26.61
CA ARG A 152 43.84 -23.84 27.02
C ARG A 152 45.10 -24.26 26.27
N LEU A 153 45.11 -24.15 24.94
CA LEU A 153 46.25 -24.51 24.11
C LEU A 153 47.51 -23.70 24.46
N GLU A 154 47.34 -22.41 24.79
CA GLU A 154 48.45 -21.56 25.25
C GLU A 154 49.05 -22.05 26.57
N LYS A 155 48.20 -22.48 27.52
CA LYS A 155 48.66 -23.04 28.81
C LYS A 155 49.38 -24.36 28.62
N ASP A 156 48.84 -25.25 27.78
CA ASP A 156 49.43 -26.56 27.50
C ASP A 156 50.82 -26.37 26.85
N LEU A 157 50.92 -25.51 25.83
CA LEU A 157 52.20 -25.18 25.18
C LEU A 157 53.23 -24.58 26.15
N ALA A 158 52.80 -23.67 27.03
CA ALA A 158 53.68 -23.09 28.04
C ALA A 158 54.18 -24.11 29.07
N SER A 159 53.43 -25.20 29.29
CA SER A 159 53.82 -26.28 30.19
C SER A 159 54.79 -27.27 29.55
N GLU A 160 54.69 -27.53 28.24
CA GLU A 160 55.60 -28.41 27.50
C GLU A 160 56.98 -27.78 27.24
N LEU A 161 57.07 -26.45 27.24
CA LEU A 161 58.32 -25.71 27.02
C LEU A 161 59.15 -25.50 28.30
N ARG A 162 58.72 -26.02 29.45
CA ARG A 162 59.44 -25.97 30.74
C ARG A 162 60.02 -27.32 31.12
#